data_AF-A0A6V7NEU7-F1
#
_entry.id   AF-A0A6V7NEU7-F1
#
_cell.length_a   1.000
_cell.length_b   1.000
_cell.length_c   1.000
_cell.angle_alpha   90.00
_cell.angle_beta   90.00
_cell.angle_gamma   90.00
#
_symmetry.space_group_name_H-M   'P 1'
#
loop_
_entity.id
_entity.type
_entity.pdbx_description
1 polymer ?
#
loop_
_entity_poly.entity_id
_entity_poly.type
_entity_poly.pdbx_seq_one_letter_code
_entity_poly.pdbx_strand_id
1 'polypeptide(L)'
;MGKNEFLTPKAIANRIKAKGLQKLRWYCQMCQKQCRDENGFKCHCMSEGHQRQMQVFGQNPDRIVGGFSEEFERAFLDLMRRSHRFSRVAATVVYNEYIADRHHVHMNSTQWATLTEFVKYLGRTGQCKVEDTPRAGSSPTSTATPRPSSRTASRPSATRPTWPTRSARSASSPTRSSAPSPPSLPRPL
;
A
#
# COMPACT_ATOMS: atom_id res chain seq x y z
N MET A 1 -17.63 -35.54 -15.02
CA MET A 1 -16.55 -34.66 -14.52
C MET A 1 -17.09 -33.84 -13.36
N GLY A 2 -16.57 -34.06 -12.15
CA GLY A 2 -17.15 -33.56 -10.90
C GLY A 2 -16.83 -32.08 -10.62
N LYS A 3 -17.86 -31.35 -10.18
CA LYS A 3 -17.84 -29.93 -9.80
C LYS A 3 -16.79 -29.70 -8.71
N ASN A 4 -15.78 -28.88 -9.00
CA ASN A 4 -14.81 -28.42 -8.00
C ASN A 4 -15.51 -27.45 -7.05
N GLU A 5 -16.19 -27.98 -6.03
CA GLU A 5 -16.78 -27.17 -4.97
C GLU A 5 -15.70 -26.40 -4.20
N PHE A 6 -15.92 -25.10 -4.06
CA PHE A 6 -15.00 -24.13 -3.46
C PHE A 6 -14.59 -24.43 -1.99
N LEU A 7 -15.22 -25.43 -1.38
CA LEU A 7 -15.15 -25.81 0.03
C LEU A 7 -14.62 -27.23 0.27
N THR A 8 -14.20 -27.97 -0.76
CA THR A 8 -13.60 -29.29 -0.56
C THR A 8 -12.34 -29.16 0.30
N PRO A 9 -12.04 -30.11 1.21
CA PRO A 9 -10.81 -30.10 2.01
C PRO A 9 -9.54 -29.93 1.16
N LYS A 10 -9.54 -30.46 -0.09
CA LYS A 10 -8.47 -30.26 -1.07
C LYS A 10 -8.35 -28.82 -1.57
N ALA A 11 -9.46 -28.13 -1.81
CA ALA A 11 -9.50 -26.71 -2.20
C ALA A 11 -9.06 -25.81 -1.04
N ILE A 12 -9.49 -26.11 0.18
CA ILE A 12 -9.08 -25.41 1.40
C ILE A 12 -7.58 -25.63 1.66
N ALA A 13 -7.08 -26.87 1.59
CA ALA A 13 -5.66 -27.16 1.74
C ALA A 13 -4.80 -26.49 0.67
N ASN A 14 -5.27 -26.44 -0.58
CA ASN A 14 -4.60 -25.69 -1.65
C ASN A 14 -4.59 -24.19 -1.39
N ARG A 15 -5.67 -23.61 -0.85
CA ARG A 15 -5.75 -22.20 -0.49
C ARG A 15 -4.84 -21.88 0.70
N ILE A 16 -4.76 -22.75 1.71
CA ILE A 16 -3.85 -22.59 2.86
C ILE A 16 -2.39 -22.70 2.40
N LYS A 17 -2.05 -23.69 1.56
CA LYS A 17 -0.71 -23.82 0.96
C LYS A 17 -0.34 -22.64 0.06
N ALA A 18 -1.33 -21.97 -0.55
CA ALA A 18 -1.14 -20.74 -1.32
C ALA A 18 -1.07 -19.47 -0.46
N LYS A 19 -1.51 -19.52 0.81
CA LYS A 19 -1.43 -18.41 1.77
C LYS A 19 -0.12 -18.39 2.56
N GLY A 20 0.53 -19.54 2.75
CA GLY A 20 1.90 -19.56 3.25
C GLY A 20 2.79 -18.76 2.29
N LEU A 21 3.64 -17.90 2.84
CA LEU A 21 4.59 -17.06 2.10
C LEU A 21 5.54 -17.97 1.30
N GLN A 22 5.08 -18.45 0.14
CA GLN A 22 5.90 -19.20 -0.80
C GLN A 22 7.02 -18.24 -1.19
N LYS A 23 8.28 -18.60 -0.90
CA LYS A 23 9.45 -17.84 -1.33
C LYS A 23 9.20 -17.41 -2.78
N LEU A 24 9.27 -16.11 -3.05
CA LEU A 24 8.94 -15.43 -4.32
C LEU A 24 9.75 -15.91 -5.54
N ARG A 25 10.51 -17.00 -5.41
CA ARG A 25 11.35 -17.61 -6.42
C ARG A 25 10.61 -17.89 -7.73
N TRP A 26 9.30 -18.17 -7.67
CA TRP A 26 8.47 -18.55 -8.83
C TRP A 26 7.38 -17.51 -9.16
N TYR A 27 7.64 -16.22 -8.93
CA TYR A 27 6.71 -15.13 -9.27
C TYR A 27 7.11 -14.43 -10.57
N CYS A 28 6.15 -14.17 -11.46
CA CYS A 28 6.36 -13.37 -12.66
C CYS A 28 5.80 -11.96 -12.46
N GLN A 29 6.66 -10.94 -12.39
CA GLN A 29 6.23 -9.55 -12.27
C GLN A 29 5.44 -9.09 -13.51
N MET A 30 5.92 -9.48 -14.70
CA MET A 30 5.34 -9.08 -15.98
C MET A 30 3.87 -9.49 -16.14
N CYS A 31 3.53 -10.65 -15.58
CA CYS A 31 2.17 -11.20 -15.61
C CYS A 31 1.47 -11.11 -14.24
N GLN A 32 2.12 -10.49 -13.25
CA GLN A 32 1.70 -10.44 -11.84
C GLN A 32 1.23 -11.81 -11.30
N LYS A 33 1.95 -12.88 -11.66
CA LYS A 33 1.50 -14.27 -11.50
C LYS A 33 2.42 -15.06 -10.59
N GLN A 34 1.88 -15.52 -9.46
CA GLN A 34 2.56 -16.49 -8.60
C GLN A 34 2.40 -17.90 -9.17
N CYS A 35 3.52 -18.53 -9.54
CA CYS A 35 3.56 -19.95 -9.88
C CYS A 35 3.87 -20.78 -8.63
N ARG A 36 3.41 -22.03 -8.62
CA ARG A 36 3.45 -22.90 -7.44
C ARG A 36 4.83 -23.56 -7.23
N ASP A 37 5.52 -23.84 -8.32
CA ASP A 37 6.80 -24.54 -8.36
C ASP A 37 7.60 -24.12 -9.60
N GLU A 38 8.83 -24.62 -9.69
CA GLU A 38 9.75 -24.35 -10.80
C GLU A 38 9.16 -24.74 -12.16
N ASN A 39 8.49 -25.90 -12.22
CA ASN A 39 7.95 -26.41 -13.47
C ASN A 39 6.78 -25.55 -13.96
N GLY A 40 5.90 -25.15 -13.06
CA GLY A 40 4.81 -24.22 -13.34
C GLY A 40 5.32 -22.85 -13.80
N PHE A 41 6.43 -22.36 -13.24
CA PHE A 41 7.06 -21.13 -13.70
C PHE A 41 7.65 -21.28 -15.11
N LYS A 42 8.35 -22.38 -15.41
CA LYS A 42 8.86 -22.67 -16.76
C LYS A 42 7.73 -22.74 -17.79
N CYS A 43 6.67 -23.49 -17.50
CA CYS A 43 5.49 -23.55 -18.36
C CYS A 43 4.83 -22.18 -18.54
N HIS A 44 4.80 -21.35 -17.49
CA HIS A 44 4.30 -19.99 -17.60
C HIS A 44 5.17 -19.12 -18.54
N CYS A 45 6.49 -19.16 -18.41
CA CYS A 45 7.38 -18.41 -19.31
C CYS A 45 7.27 -18.85 -20.77
N MET A 46 6.94 -20.12 -21.04
CA MET A 46 6.69 -20.63 -22.38
C MET A 46 5.27 -20.34 -22.90
N SER A 47 4.35 -19.86 -22.06
CA SER A 47 2.96 -19.64 -22.46
C SER A 47 2.81 -18.42 -23.37
N GLU A 48 1.87 -18.48 -24.31
CA GLU A 48 1.59 -17.41 -25.27
C GLU A 48 1.26 -16.08 -24.57
N GLY A 49 0.50 -16.13 -23.46
CA GLY A 49 0.18 -14.94 -22.68
C GLY A 49 1.42 -14.23 -22.13
N HIS A 50 2.40 -14.99 -21.62
CA HIS A 50 3.67 -14.41 -21.18
C HIS A 50 4.48 -13.85 -22.35
N GLN A 51 4.59 -14.59 -23.45
CA GLN A 51 5.35 -14.16 -24.63
C GLN A 51 4.77 -12.89 -25.27
N ARG A 52 3.45 -12.79 -25.37
CA ARG A 52 2.78 -11.59 -25.86
C ARG A 52 3.06 -10.39 -24.96
N GLN A 53 2.99 -10.59 -23.65
CA GLN A 53 3.34 -9.54 -22.69
C GLN A 53 4.80 -9.09 -22.88
N MET A 54 5.73 -10.04 -23.05
CA MET A 54 7.15 -9.77 -23.33
C MET A 54 7.37 -8.98 -24.63
N GLN A 55 6.60 -9.24 -25.68
CA GLN A 55 6.67 -8.46 -26.92
C GLN A 55 6.24 -7.00 -26.71
N VAL A 56 5.19 -6.77 -25.92
CA VAL A 56 4.76 -5.42 -25.54
C VAL A 56 5.83 -4.70 -24.72
N PHE A 57 6.47 -5.41 -23.79
CA PHE A 57 7.58 -4.85 -23.00
C PHE A 57 8.80 -4.51 -23.87
N GLY A 58 9.14 -5.38 -24.83
CA GLY A 58 10.29 -5.16 -25.72
C GLY A 58 10.18 -3.90 -26.58
N GLN A 59 8.96 -3.38 -26.80
CA GLN A 59 8.76 -2.14 -27.56
C GLN A 59 9.14 -0.88 -26.77
N ASN A 60 8.98 -0.88 -25.44
CA ASN A 60 9.23 0.29 -24.59
C ASN A 60 9.65 -0.12 -23.17
N PRO A 61 10.87 -0.69 -22.98
CA PRO A 61 11.31 -1.18 -21.69
C PRO A 61 11.43 -0.06 -20.64
N ASP A 62 11.94 1.11 -21.03
CA ASP A 62 12.21 2.23 -20.11
C ASP A 62 10.93 2.76 -19.45
N ARG A 63 9.85 2.91 -20.23
CA ARG A 63 8.57 3.39 -19.71
C ARG A 63 8.00 2.45 -18.66
N ILE A 64 8.16 1.15 -18.87
CA ILE A 64 7.59 0.12 -18.00
C ILE A 64 8.40 0.02 -16.71
N VAL A 65 9.73 -0.04 -16.81
CA VAL A 65 10.61 -0.06 -15.64
C VAL A 65 10.43 1.23 -14.84
N GLY A 66 10.26 2.38 -15.51
CA GLY A 66 9.89 3.64 -14.88
C GLY A 66 8.59 3.54 -14.09
N GLY A 67 7.52 2.99 -14.69
CA GLY A 67 6.24 2.76 -14.01
C GLY A 67 6.36 1.87 -12.76
N PHE A 68 7.08 0.74 -12.85
CA PHE A 68 7.33 -0.11 -11.69
C PHE A 68 8.18 0.58 -10.62
N SER A 69 9.15 1.39 -11.03
CA SER A 69 10.00 2.15 -10.11
C SER A 69 9.20 3.21 -9.35
N GLU A 70 8.31 3.93 -10.03
CA GLU A 70 7.41 4.90 -9.38
C GLU A 70 6.43 4.22 -8.41
N GLU A 71 5.85 3.10 -8.80
CA GLU A 71 4.93 2.35 -7.95
C GLU A 71 5.64 1.81 -6.71
N PHE A 72 6.83 1.24 -6.88
CA PHE A 72 7.68 0.78 -5.78
C PHE A 72 8.05 1.91 -4.83
N GLU A 73 8.53 3.05 -5.35
CA GLU A 73 8.91 4.21 -4.54
C GLU A 73 7.72 4.72 -3.72
N ARG A 74 6.56 4.90 -4.35
CA ARG A 74 5.33 5.36 -3.67
C ARG A 74 4.91 4.40 -2.57
N ALA A 75 4.81 3.11 -2.88
CA ALA A 75 4.36 2.10 -1.92
C ALA A 75 5.33 1.97 -0.73
N PHE A 76 6.65 2.02 -0.99
CA PHE A 76 7.67 1.98 0.06
C PHE A 76 7.61 3.21 0.98
N LEU A 77 7.47 4.41 0.40
CA LEU A 77 7.32 5.65 1.17
C LEU A 77 6.02 5.66 1.97
N ASP A 78 4.93 5.18 1.41
CA ASP A 78 3.64 5.07 2.11
C ASP A 78 3.68 4.07 3.26
N LEU A 79 4.45 2.99 3.14
CA LEU A 79 4.72 2.10 4.27
C LEU A 79 5.50 2.82 5.37
N MET A 80 6.58 3.52 5.03
CA MET A 80 7.36 4.30 6.01
C MET A 80 6.51 5.39 6.70
N ARG A 81 5.66 6.11 5.96
CA ARG A 81 4.76 7.13 6.52
C ARG A 81 3.65 6.57 7.39
N ARG A 82 3.29 5.29 7.26
CA ARG A 82 2.26 4.65 8.08
C ARG A 82 2.87 3.98 9.31
N SER A 83 3.88 3.15 9.12
CA SER A 83 4.47 2.33 10.18
C SER A 83 5.59 3.05 10.96
N HIS A 84 6.32 3.97 10.35
CA HIS A 84 7.59 4.50 10.87
C HIS A 84 7.72 6.04 10.82
N ARG A 85 6.65 6.78 11.16
CA ARG A 85 6.57 8.26 10.99
C ARG A 85 7.71 9.07 11.61
N PHE A 86 8.17 8.68 12.79
CA PHE A 86 9.16 9.44 13.57
C PHE A 86 10.34 8.58 14.01
N SER A 87 10.39 7.32 13.56
CA SER A 87 11.42 6.37 13.97
C SER A 87 12.52 6.29 12.93
N ARG A 88 13.75 6.20 13.43
CA ARG A 88 14.91 5.78 12.65
C ARG A 88 14.83 4.27 12.46
N VAL A 89 14.68 3.81 11.22
CA VAL A 89 14.50 2.38 10.93
C VAL A 89 15.48 1.95 9.85
N ALA A 90 16.07 0.77 10.05
CA ALA A 90 16.90 0.13 9.04
C ALA A 90 16.09 -0.14 7.77
N ALA A 91 16.61 0.23 6.61
CA ALA A 91 15.90 0.03 5.34
C ALA A 91 15.52 -1.44 5.10
N THR A 92 16.34 -2.39 5.56
CA THR A 92 16.06 -3.82 5.47
C THR A 92 14.80 -4.23 6.22
N VAL A 93 14.51 -3.61 7.37
CA VAL A 93 13.31 -3.91 8.16
C VAL A 93 12.06 -3.45 7.42
N VAL A 94 12.09 -2.23 6.89
CA VAL A 94 11.00 -1.67 6.08
C VAL A 94 10.79 -2.51 4.81
N TYR A 95 11.88 -2.91 4.15
CA TYR A 95 11.82 -3.75 2.96
C TYR A 95 11.21 -5.12 3.26
N ASN A 96 11.55 -5.73 4.39
CA ASN A 96 10.96 -7.00 4.82
C ASN A 96 9.46 -6.89 5.11
N GLU A 97 9.02 -5.76 5.70
CA GLU A 97 7.60 -5.46 5.91
C GLU A 97 6.88 -5.22 4.57
N TYR A 98 7.55 -4.56 3.62
CA TYR A 98 7.02 -4.31 2.28
C TYR A 98 6.80 -5.60 1.49
N ILE A 99 7.77 -6.52 1.47
CA ILE A 99 7.64 -7.81 0.76
C ILE A 99 6.69 -8.80 1.47
N ALA A 100 6.18 -8.46 2.65
CA ALA A 100 5.18 -9.27 3.34
C ALA A 100 3.81 -9.19 2.67
N ASP A 101 3.51 -8.09 1.96
CA ASP A 101 2.35 -8.03 1.05
C ASP A 101 2.59 -9.00 -0.12
N ARG A 102 1.54 -9.60 -0.68
CA ARG A 102 1.67 -10.49 -1.85
C ARG A 102 1.58 -9.77 -3.18
N HIS A 103 1.09 -8.53 -3.19
CA HIS A 103 0.92 -7.72 -4.41
C HIS A 103 1.94 -6.58 -4.49
N HIS A 104 3.06 -6.70 -3.78
CA HIS A 104 4.13 -5.72 -3.87
C HIS A 104 4.86 -5.83 -5.22
N VAL A 105 5.35 -4.70 -5.73
CA VAL A 105 6.28 -4.68 -6.87
C VAL A 105 7.63 -5.19 -6.40
N HIS A 106 8.17 -6.21 -7.09
CA HIS A 106 9.47 -6.76 -6.76
C HIS A 106 10.60 -5.79 -7.17
N MET A 107 11.60 -5.60 -6.29
CA MET A 107 12.70 -4.67 -6.52
C MET A 107 13.48 -4.97 -7.82
N ASN A 108 13.71 -6.25 -8.14
CA ASN A 108 14.33 -6.68 -9.41
C ASN A 108 13.65 -6.15 -10.69
N SER A 109 12.41 -5.67 -10.61
CA SER A 109 11.68 -5.11 -11.76
C SER A 109 11.71 -3.59 -11.81
N THR A 110 12.46 -2.97 -10.90
CA THR A 110 12.69 -1.52 -10.85
C THR A 110 14.08 -1.19 -11.39
N GLN A 111 14.37 0.10 -11.55
CA GLN A 111 15.68 0.60 -11.94
C GLN A 111 16.79 0.38 -10.89
N TRP A 112 16.43 0.03 -9.65
CA TRP A 112 17.38 -0.15 -8.55
C TRP A 112 17.72 -1.63 -8.37
N ALA A 113 18.99 -1.99 -8.56
CA ALA A 113 19.43 -3.38 -8.45
C ALA A 113 19.55 -3.83 -6.99
N THR A 114 19.78 -2.89 -6.07
CA THR A 114 19.97 -3.18 -4.65
C THR A 114 19.23 -2.20 -3.75
N LEU A 115 18.84 -2.66 -2.57
CA LEU A 115 18.18 -1.82 -1.57
C LEU A 115 19.05 -0.61 -1.17
N THR A 116 20.37 -0.81 -1.08
CA THR A 116 21.32 0.26 -0.76
C THR A 116 21.30 1.36 -1.82
N GLU A 117 21.25 1.00 -3.10
CA GLU A 117 21.16 1.97 -4.20
C GLU A 117 19.86 2.78 -4.13
N PHE A 118 18.74 2.10 -3.87
CA PHE A 118 17.44 2.74 -3.67
C PHE A 118 17.45 3.71 -2.49
N VAL A 119 18.02 3.31 -1.34
CA VAL A 119 18.11 4.19 -0.16
C VAL A 119 18.99 5.41 -0.46
N LYS A 120 20.13 5.23 -1.15
CA LYS A 120 20.97 6.36 -1.60
C LYS A 120 20.22 7.29 -2.55
N TYR A 121 19.37 6.75 -3.42
CA TYR A 121 18.47 7.55 -4.26
C TYR A 121 17.50 8.37 -3.41
N LEU A 122 16.82 7.76 -2.42
CA LEU A 122 15.91 8.48 -1.51
C LEU A 122 16.59 9.59 -0.70
N GLY A 123 17.85 9.40 -0.33
CA GLY A 123 18.68 10.42 0.30
C GLY A 123 18.99 11.60 -0.64
N ARG A 124 19.32 11.30 -1.91
CA ARG A 124 19.59 12.31 -2.95
C ARG A 124 18.36 13.10 -3.34
N THR A 125 17.19 12.47 -3.44
CA THR A 125 15.91 13.14 -3.74
C THR A 125 15.33 13.87 -2.53
N GLY A 126 15.91 13.72 -1.33
CA GLY A 126 15.47 14.39 -0.10
C GLY A 126 14.18 13.82 0.50
N GLN A 127 13.69 12.68 0.00
CA GLN A 127 12.51 11.97 0.51
C GLN A 127 12.74 11.46 1.94
N CYS A 128 13.97 11.01 2.24
CA CYS A 128 14.34 10.44 3.53
C CYS A 128 15.71 10.96 3.98
N LYS A 129 15.87 11.15 5.30
CA LYS A 129 17.19 11.39 5.87
C LYS A 129 17.87 10.02 6.03
N VAL A 130 18.94 9.82 5.27
CA VAL A 130 19.72 8.59 5.28
C VAL A 130 20.97 8.79 6.13
N GLU A 131 21.18 7.91 7.09
CA GLU A 131 22.42 7.82 7.86
C GLU A 131 23.02 6.42 7.66
N ASP A 132 24.21 6.36 7.09
CA ASP A 132 25.00 5.13 6.99
C ASP A 132 25.75 4.94 8.31
N THR A 133 25.22 4.10 9.19
CA THR A 133 25.95 3.70 10.41
C THR A 133 26.81 2.49 10.09
N PRO A 134 28.15 2.55 10.28
CA PRO A 134 28.99 1.36 10.23
C PRO A 134 28.69 0.53 11.48
N ARG A 135 27.82 -0.48 11.35
CA ARG A 135 27.63 -1.47 12.41
C ARG A 135 28.81 -2.42 12.40
N ALA A 136 29.55 -2.51 13.51
CA ALA A 136 30.61 -3.49 13.68
C ALA A 136 30.06 -4.92 13.46
N GLY A 137 30.55 -5.60 12.42
CA GLY A 137 30.32 -7.04 12.20
C GLY A 137 29.20 -7.46 11.24
N SER A 138 28.45 -6.54 10.62
CA SER A 138 27.51 -6.91 9.53
C SER A 138 27.32 -5.77 8.53
N SER A 139 26.94 -6.12 7.30
CA SER A 139 26.78 -5.25 6.11
C SER A 139 26.21 -3.86 6.45
N PRO A 140 26.62 -2.78 5.76
CA PRO A 140 26.17 -1.42 6.07
C PRO A 140 24.63 -1.33 5.99
N THR A 141 23.99 -1.19 7.14
CA THR A 141 22.54 -1.02 7.22
C THR A 141 22.23 0.47 7.15
N SER A 142 21.93 0.96 5.94
CA SER A 142 21.47 2.34 5.76
C SER A 142 20.16 2.54 6.52
N THR A 143 20.17 3.48 7.47
CA THR A 143 19.00 3.82 8.28
C THR A 143 18.28 4.98 7.62
N ALA A 144 17.00 4.81 7.31
CA ALA A 144 16.18 5.84 6.68
C ALA A 144 15.16 6.37 7.70
N THR A 145 15.05 7.69 7.80
CA THR A 145 13.96 8.35 8.51
C THR A 145 13.09 9.10 7.50
N PRO A 146 11.78 8.85 7.42
CA PRO A 146 10.92 9.63 6.55
C PRO A 146 10.93 11.08 7.02
N ARG A 147 11.17 12.00 6.08
CA ARG A 147 11.08 13.42 6.40
C ARG A 147 9.59 13.78 6.61
N PRO A 148 9.22 14.50 7.69
CA PRO A 148 7.89 15.07 7.78
C PRO A 148 7.73 16.03 6.60
N SER A 149 6.73 15.77 5.75
CA SER A 149 6.37 16.68 4.68
C SER A 149 6.02 18.02 5.33
N SER A 150 6.71 19.09 4.96
CA SER A 150 6.46 20.44 5.43
C SER A 150 5.15 20.96 4.85
N ARG A 151 4.04 20.33 5.21
CA ARG A 151 2.75 20.98 5.16
C ARG A 151 2.67 21.78 6.45
N THR A 152 3.01 23.05 6.33
CA THR A 152 2.79 24.08 7.35
C THR A 152 1.34 23.96 7.81
N ALA A 153 1.10 23.20 8.87
CA ALA A 153 -0.14 23.23 9.59
C ALA A 153 -0.09 24.51 10.42
N SER A 154 -0.39 25.63 9.76
CA SER A 154 -0.84 26.84 10.43
C SER A 154 -2.09 26.45 11.20
N ARG A 155 -1.88 26.01 12.43
CA ARG A 155 -2.91 25.73 13.42
C ARG A 155 -3.65 27.05 13.64
N PRO A 156 -4.90 27.23 13.19
CA PRO A 156 -5.63 28.43 13.57
C PRO A 156 -5.76 28.39 15.09
N SER A 157 -5.23 29.43 15.73
CA SER A 157 -5.42 29.71 17.14
C SER A 157 -6.91 29.61 17.45
N ALA A 158 -7.28 28.61 18.25
CA ALA A 158 -8.64 28.43 18.73
C ALA A 158 -8.98 29.60 19.65
N THR A 159 -9.53 30.68 19.09
CA THR A 159 -10.26 31.68 19.85
C THR A 159 -11.53 31.00 20.34
N ARG A 160 -11.51 30.65 21.62
CA ARG A 160 -12.60 30.02 22.36
C ARG A 160 -13.85 30.92 22.23
N PRO A 161 -14.99 30.46 21.67
CA PRO A 161 -16.19 31.27 21.68
C PRO A 161 -16.72 31.35 23.12
N THR A 162 -16.68 32.55 23.68
CA THR A 162 -17.35 32.88 24.93
C THR A 162 -18.85 32.94 24.67
N TRP A 163 -19.58 31.95 25.18
CA TRP A 163 -21.03 31.98 25.20
C TRP A 163 -21.49 33.07 26.18
N PRO A 164 -22.32 34.04 25.78
CA PRO A 164 -22.93 34.94 26.73
C PRO A 164 -23.96 34.17 27.56
N THR A 165 -23.78 34.19 28.88
CA THR A 165 -24.75 33.72 29.87
C THR A 165 -26.05 34.51 29.71
N ARG A 166 -27.10 33.86 29.19
CA ARG A 166 -28.45 34.43 29.16
C ARG A 166 -29.12 34.20 30.50
N SER A 167 -29.27 35.28 31.26
CA SER A 167 -30.05 35.33 32.50
C SER A 167 -31.49 34.82 32.29
N ALA A 168 -31.96 34.12 33.31
CA ALA A 168 -33.33 33.67 33.47
C ALA A 168 -34.32 34.84 33.43
N ARG A 169 -35.38 34.70 32.63
CA ARG A 169 -36.66 35.40 32.81
C ARG A 169 -37.82 34.46 32.49
N SER A 170 -38.52 34.13 33.57
CA SER A 170 -39.95 33.88 33.76
C SER A 170 -40.88 33.59 32.55
N ALA A 171 -41.54 32.44 32.69
CA ALA A 171 -42.86 32.00 32.25
C ALA A 171 -43.79 32.98 31.52
N SER A 172 -44.36 32.49 30.41
CA SER A 172 -45.78 32.62 30.04
C SER A 172 -46.10 31.63 28.91
N SER A 173 -47.02 30.70 29.16
CA SER A 173 -47.58 29.77 28.15
C SER A 173 -48.47 30.53 27.16
N PRO A 174 -48.57 30.09 25.90
CA PRO A 174 -49.91 29.81 25.38
C PRO A 174 -50.00 28.60 24.43
N THR A 175 -51.05 27.82 24.67
CA THR A 175 -51.95 27.12 23.72
C THR A 175 -51.40 26.37 22.50
N ARG A 176 -51.57 25.05 22.58
CA ARG A 176 -51.64 24.02 21.54
C ARG A 176 -52.36 24.49 20.26
N SER A 177 -51.69 24.39 19.12
CA SER A 177 -52.30 24.44 17.78
C SER A 177 -51.75 23.30 16.92
N SER A 178 -52.66 22.68 16.18
CA SER A 178 -52.61 21.37 15.54
C SER A 178 -51.54 21.23 14.45
N ALA A 179 -50.94 20.04 14.36
CA ALA A 179 -50.02 19.64 13.31
C ALA A 179 -50.77 19.29 12.00
N PRO A 180 -50.26 19.68 10.81
CA PRO A 180 -50.74 19.16 9.54
C PRO A 180 -50.08 17.81 9.17
N SER A 181 -50.89 16.90 8.63
CA SER A 181 -50.53 15.55 8.19
C SER A 181 -49.56 15.52 7.00
N PRO A 182 -48.73 14.47 6.86
CA PRO A 182 -47.83 14.30 5.71
C PRO A 182 -48.57 13.78 4.46
N PRO A 183 -48.16 14.17 3.23
CA PRO A 183 -48.74 13.67 1.99
C PRO A 183 -48.23 12.27 1.62
N SER A 184 -49.16 11.44 1.13
CA SER A 184 -49.00 10.06 0.71
C SER A 184 -48.20 9.91 -0.59
N LEU A 185 -47.25 8.96 -0.63
CA LEU A 185 -46.52 8.58 -1.85
C LEU A 185 -47.34 7.59 -2.71
N PRO A 186 -47.33 7.70 -4.05
CA PRO A 186 -47.98 6.72 -4.94
C PRO A 186 -47.14 5.44 -5.11
N ARG A 187 -47.81 4.29 -5.05
CA ARG A 187 -47.26 2.96 -5.39
C ARG A 187 -47.16 2.78 -6.91
N PRO A 188 -46.08 2.16 -7.44
CA PRO A 188 -46.02 1.74 -8.84
C PRO A 188 -46.71 0.37 -9.06
N LEU A 189 -47.27 0.22 -10.27
CA LEU A 189 -47.88 -0.98 -10.86
C LEU A 189 -46.84 -2.05 -11.21
#